data_AF-A0A1V4UV21-F1
#
_entry.id   AF-A0A1V4UV21-F1
#
_cell.length_a   1.000
_cell.length_b   1.000
_cell.length_c   1.000
_cell.angle_alpha   90.00
_cell.angle_beta   90.00
_cell.angle_gamma   90.00
#
_symmetry.space_group_name_H-M   'P 1'
#
loop_
_entity.id
_entity.type
_entity.pdbx_description
1 polymer ?
#
loop_
_entity_poly.entity_id
_entity_poly.type
_entity_poly.pdbx_seq_one_letter_code
_entity_poly.pdbx_strand_id
1 'polypeptide(L)'
;MGLEWYFLVYTLIAAWVFMDAKKRGNNAPAWAIATIVVGVLAVPFYLARRYLLDGEVREGGFSWNVLRYFALFWTVTMAIILVTSIGALSSGAPASGNDYEEAGYAIGATIGIGMILGIWFIGAVGALVLGMFLKKSSIVERGPTGPDNRQLDRKALNS
;
A
#
# COMPACT_ATOMS: atom_id res chain seq x y z
N MET A 1 -19.79 -3.41 9.99
CA MET A 1 -18.75 -2.47 9.52
C MET A 1 -18.55 -2.72 8.02
N GLY A 2 -18.82 -1.72 7.18
CA GLY A 2 -18.89 -1.91 5.72
C GLY A 2 -17.54 -1.73 5.00
N LEU A 3 -17.51 -2.10 3.72
CA LEU A 3 -16.40 -1.86 2.78
C LEU A 3 -16.27 -0.38 2.36
N GLU A 4 -17.02 0.53 2.98
CA GLU A 4 -17.11 1.93 2.58
C GLU A 4 -15.79 2.68 2.71
N TRP A 5 -15.08 2.50 3.84
CA TRP A 5 -13.76 3.11 4.03
C TRP A 5 -12.77 2.65 2.95
N TYR A 6 -12.86 1.38 2.54
CA TYR A 6 -12.01 0.81 1.52
C TYR A 6 -12.25 1.54 0.19
N PHE A 7 -13.51 1.66 -0.24
CA PHE A 7 -13.82 2.36 -1.48
C PHE A 7 -13.43 3.84 -1.44
N LEU A 8 -13.62 4.54 -0.32
CA LEU A 8 -13.19 5.93 -0.17
C LEU A 8 -11.68 6.07 -0.33
N VAL A 9 -10.91 5.29 0.42
CA VAL A 9 -9.44 5.36 0.42
C VAL A 9 -8.87 4.94 -0.94
N TYR A 10 -9.30 3.79 -1.46
CA TYR A 10 -8.75 3.25 -2.70
C TYR A 10 -9.26 3.95 -3.95
N THR A 11 -10.38 4.67 -3.92
CA THR A 11 -10.75 5.58 -5.00
C THR A 11 -9.79 6.77 -5.08
N LEU A 12 -9.43 7.38 -3.95
CA LEU A 12 -8.44 8.47 -3.91
C LEU A 12 -7.07 7.99 -4.38
N ILE A 13 -6.63 6.82 -3.92
CA ILE A 13 -5.35 6.24 -4.35
C ILE A 13 -5.41 5.87 -5.84
N ALA A 14 -6.52 5.31 -6.34
CA ALA A 14 -6.67 4.99 -7.76
C ALA A 14 -6.65 6.24 -8.65
N ALA A 15 -7.27 7.35 -8.21
CA ALA A 15 -7.18 8.63 -8.91
C ALA A 15 -5.72 9.12 -8.98
N TRP A 16 -4.98 9.02 -7.88
CA TRP A 16 -3.55 9.33 -7.86
C TRP A 16 -2.73 8.41 -8.77
N VAL A 17 -2.94 7.08 -8.70
CA VAL A 17 -2.28 6.09 -9.57
C VAL A 17 -2.58 6.37 -11.04
N PHE A 18 -3.81 6.74 -11.38
CA PHE A 18 -4.19 7.10 -12.74
C PHE A 18 -3.39 8.31 -13.25
N MET A 19 -3.35 9.39 -12.47
CA MET A 19 -2.60 10.60 -12.84
C MET A 19 -1.10 10.33 -12.97
N ASP A 20 -0.51 9.60 -12.02
CA ASP A 20 0.91 9.25 -12.01
C ASP A 20 1.25 8.30 -13.19
N ALA A 21 0.41 7.30 -13.45
CA ALA A 21 0.60 6.36 -14.54
C ALA A 21 0.50 7.05 -15.90
N LYS A 22 -0.45 7.98 -16.06
CA LYS A 22 -0.61 8.79 -17.27
C LYS A 22 0.62 9.65 -17.51
N LYS A 23 1.11 10.34 -16.48
CA LYS A 23 2.33 11.16 -16.55
C LYS A 23 3.55 10.35 -16.99
N ARG A 24 3.62 9.09 -16.57
CA ARG A 24 4.77 8.20 -16.83
C ARG A 24 4.67 7.42 -18.14
N GLY A 25 3.54 7.49 -18.87
CA GLY A 25 3.32 6.70 -20.08
C GLY A 25 3.02 5.21 -19.81
N ASN A 26 2.55 4.87 -18.60
CA ASN A 26 2.03 3.54 -18.28
C ASN A 26 0.56 3.38 -18.72
N ASN A 27 0.04 2.16 -18.70
CA ASN A 27 -1.38 1.88 -18.87
C ASN A 27 -2.20 2.34 -17.66
N ALA A 28 -2.52 3.63 -17.62
CA ALA A 28 -3.19 4.28 -16.48
C ALA A 28 -4.56 3.68 -16.12
N PRO A 29 -5.47 3.41 -17.07
CA PRO A 29 -6.76 2.79 -16.75
C PRO A 29 -6.62 1.44 -16.05
N ALA A 30 -5.73 0.57 -16.54
CA ALA A 30 -5.54 -0.77 -15.96
C ALA A 30 -5.04 -0.70 -14.51
N TRP A 31 -4.08 0.19 -14.23
CA TRP A 31 -3.54 0.36 -12.88
C TRP A 31 -4.53 0.98 -11.90
N ALA A 32 -5.35 1.94 -12.36
CA ALA A 32 -6.40 2.52 -11.55
C ALA A 32 -7.48 1.49 -11.19
N ILE A 33 -7.94 0.70 -12.17
CA ILE A 33 -8.91 -0.39 -11.95
C ILE A 33 -8.35 -1.42 -10.98
N ALA A 34 -7.10 -1.88 -11.19
CA ALA A 34 -6.45 -2.83 -10.29
C ALA A 34 -6.36 -2.28 -8.85
N THR A 35 -6.12 -0.98 -8.70
CA THR A 35 -6.08 -0.31 -7.39
C THR A 35 -7.44 -0.31 -6.69
N ILE A 36 -8.54 -0.10 -7.41
CA ILE A 36 -9.88 -0.16 -6.81
C ILE A 36 -10.23 -1.61 -6.42
N VAL A 37 -9.93 -2.59 -7.28
CA VAL A 37 -10.34 -3.98 -7.07
C VAL A 37 -9.49 -4.69 -6.01
N VAL A 38 -8.16 -4.49 -6.04
CA VAL A 38 -7.21 -5.26 -5.22
C VAL A 38 -6.37 -4.39 -4.28
N GLY A 39 -6.62 -3.07 -4.26
CA GLY A 39 -6.16 -2.14 -3.24
C GLY A 39 -4.72 -2.30 -2.81
N VAL A 40 -4.56 -2.70 -1.55
CA VAL A 40 -3.29 -2.87 -0.83
C VAL A 40 -2.29 -3.73 -1.58
N LEU A 41 -2.75 -4.62 -2.48
CA LEU A 41 -1.91 -5.50 -3.28
C LEU A 41 -1.54 -4.89 -4.64
N ALA A 42 -2.42 -4.12 -5.28
CA ALA A 42 -2.14 -3.59 -6.62
C ALA A 42 -1.13 -2.44 -6.60
N VAL A 43 -1.24 -1.54 -5.62
CA VAL A 43 -0.40 -0.31 -5.55
C VAL A 43 1.09 -0.63 -5.37
N PRO A 44 1.52 -1.60 -4.54
CA PRO A 44 2.92 -2.00 -4.45
C PRO A 44 3.49 -2.49 -5.78
N PHE A 45 2.71 -3.25 -6.56
CA PHE A 45 3.12 -3.73 -7.87
C PHE A 45 3.23 -2.59 -8.88
N TYR A 46 2.29 -1.65 -8.85
CA TYR A 46 2.37 -0.44 -9.66
C TYR A 46 3.66 0.32 -9.38
N LEU A 47 3.93 0.65 -8.12
CA LEU A 47 5.12 1.41 -7.71
C LEU A 47 6.43 0.67 -8.01
N ALA A 48 6.42 -0.66 -7.97
CA ALA A 48 7.57 -1.48 -8.32
C ALA A 48 7.82 -1.59 -9.84
N ARG A 49 6.83 -1.30 -10.69
CA ARG A 49 6.95 -1.44 -12.16
C ARG A 49 6.85 -0.13 -12.94
N ARG A 50 6.33 0.94 -12.34
CA ARG A 50 6.13 2.19 -13.05
C ARG A 50 7.44 2.68 -13.65
N TYR A 51 7.37 3.18 -14.88
CA TYR A 51 8.47 3.89 -15.49
C TYR A 51 8.98 5.02 -14.60
N LEU A 52 10.29 5.16 -14.55
CA LEU A 52 10.99 6.20 -13.82
C LEU A 52 11.05 7.46 -14.67
N LEU A 53 10.81 8.61 -14.04
CA LEU A 53 11.05 9.93 -14.62
C LEU A 53 12.54 10.27 -14.51
N ASP A 54 12.96 11.33 -15.19
CA ASP A 54 14.33 11.83 -15.10
C ASP A 54 14.72 12.15 -13.64
N GLY A 55 15.95 11.80 -13.27
CA GLY A 55 16.48 11.93 -11.90
C GLY A 55 15.95 10.92 -10.87
N GLU A 56 14.96 10.09 -11.20
CA GLU A 56 14.48 9.05 -10.29
C GLU A 56 15.37 7.80 -10.30
N VAL A 57 15.51 7.17 -9.13
CA VAL A 57 16.28 5.93 -8.94
C VAL A 57 15.43 4.89 -8.21
N ARG A 58 15.49 3.64 -8.66
CA ARG A 58 14.88 2.49 -8.01
C ARG A 58 15.91 1.39 -7.80
N GLU A 59 16.08 0.98 -6.54
CA GLU A 59 17.12 0.04 -6.12
C GLU A 59 16.53 -1.24 -5.57
N GLY A 60 17.33 -2.31 -5.57
CA GLY A 60 17.03 -3.57 -4.87
C GLY A 60 16.19 -4.58 -5.67
N GLY A 61 15.84 -4.25 -6.93
CA GLY A 61 15.08 -5.12 -7.82
C GLY A 61 13.58 -5.19 -7.54
N PHE A 62 12.85 -5.86 -8.42
CA PHE A 62 11.37 -5.89 -8.42
C PHE A 62 10.78 -6.42 -7.10
N SER A 63 11.19 -7.60 -6.62
CA SER A 63 10.59 -8.24 -5.45
C SER A 63 10.76 -7.41 -4.16
N TRP A 64 11.94 -6.82 -3.95
CA TRP A 64 12.18 -5.89 -2.84
C TRP A 64 11.26 -4.68 -2.89
N ASN A 65 11.10 -4.10 -4.09
CA ASN A 65 10.22 -2.94 -4.27
C ASN A 65 8.76 -3.29 -3.99
N VAL A 66 8.27 -4.44 -4.47
CA VAL A 66 6.91 -4.89 -4.15
C VAL A 66 6.73 -5.03 -2.64
N LEU A 67 7.65 -5.72 -1.95
CA LEU A 67 7.50 -6.01 -0.54
C LEU A 67 7.63 -4.77 0.37
N ARG A 68 8.55 -3.85 0.06
CA ARG A 68 8.70 -2.60 0.84
C ARG A 68 7.48 -1.69 0.69
N TYR A 69 6.92 -1.59 -0.52
CA TYR A 69 5.71 -0.80 -0.74
C TYR A 69 4.47 -1.52 -0.18
N PHE A 70 4.41 -2.85 -0.23
CA PHE A 70 3.36 -3.61 0.44
C PHE A 70 3.38 -3.34 1.94
N ALA A 71 4.54 -3.43 2.61
CA ALA A 71 4.65 -3.14 4.04
C ALA A 71 4.14 -1.72 4.38
N LEU A 72 4.42 -0.73 3.53
CA LEU A 72 3.93 0.64 3.69
C LEU A 72 2.40 0.72 3.57
N PHE A 73 1.81 0.25 2.46
CA PHE A 73 0.36 0.32 2.23
C PHE A 73 -0.43 -0.57 3.18
N TRP A 74 0.13 -1.72 3.56
CA TRP A 74 -0.40 -2.60 4.60
C TRP A 74 -0.46 -1.90 5.95
N THR A 75 0.60 -1.19 6.33
CA THR A 75 0.63 -0.42 7.58
C THR A 75 -0.43 0.68 7.60
N VAL A 76 -0.56 1.45 6.52
CA VAL A 76 -1.62 2.47 6.41
C VAL A 76 -3.01 1.83 6.48
N THR A 77 -3.22 0.71 5.78
CA THR A 77 -4.49 -0.01 5.79
C THR A 77 -4.85 -0.52 7.18
N MET A 78 -3.91 -1.15 7.88
CA MET A 78 -4.11 -1.66 9.23
C MET A 78 -4.34 -0.55 10.25
N ALA A 79 -3.68 0.60 10.09
CA ALA A 79 -3.93 1.77 10.93
C ALA A 79 -5.37 2.27 10.79
N ILE A 80 -5.90 2.33 9.56
CA ILE A 80 -7.31 2.71 9.31
C ILE A 80 -8.26 1.68 9.92
N ILE A 81 -7.99 0.38 9.73
CA ILE A 81 -8.78 -0.70 10.34
C ILE A 81 -8.77 -0.59 11.86
N LEU A 82 -7.62 -0.30 12.48
CA LEU A 82 -7.49 -0.13 13.92
C LEU A 82 -8.33 1.05 14.42
N VAL A 83 -8.18 2.23 13.82
CA VAL A 83 -8.93 3.44 14.21
C VAL A 83 -10.43 3.23 14.07
N THR A 84 -10.87 2.67 12.94
CA THR A 84 -12.30 2.39 12.70
C THR A 84 -12.86 1.34 13.65
N SER A 85 -12.05 0.33 14.00
CA SER A 85 -12.42 -0.71 14.96
C SER A 85 -12.52 -0.17 16.39
N ILE A 86 -11.62 0.72 16.81
CA ILE A 86 -11.72 1.43 18.10
C ILE A 86 -13.00 2.28 18.15
N GLY A 87 -13.32 3.00 17.07
CA GLY A 87 -14.57 3.75 16.96
C GLY A 87 -15.81 2.85 17.10
N ALA A 88 -15.83 1.72 16.38
CA ALA A 88 -16.93 0.75 16.46
C ALA A 88 -17.08 0.15 17.87
N LEU A 89 -15.97 -0.20 18.51
CA LEU A 89 -15.95 -0.65 19.91
C LEU A 89 -16.57 0.42 20.80
N SER A 90 -16.05 1.65 20.77
CA SER A 90 -16.55 2.74 21.64
C SER A 90 -18.06 2.97 21.52
N SER A 91 -18.64 2.80 20.33
CA SER A 91 -20.09 2.95 20.10
C SER A 91 -20.94 1.78 20.61
N GLY A 92 -20.34 0.60 20.78
CA GLY A 92 -20.99 -0.62 21.26
C GLY A 92 -20.68 -0.97 22.71
N ALA A 93 -20.00 -0.08 23.45
CA ALA A 93 -19.70 -0.30 24.85
C ALA A 93 -21.00 -0.31 25.69
N PRO A 94 -21.18 -1.26 26.62
CA PRO A 94 -22.37 -1.32 27.46
C PRO A 94 -22.49 -0.04 28.29
N ALA A 95 -23.61 0.68 28.14
CA ALA A 95 -23.87 1.94 28.84
C ALA A 95 -24.27 1.74 30.32
N SER A 96 -24.80 0.55 30.63
CA SER A 96 -25.09 0.06 31.97
C SER A 96 -25.13 -1.47 31.89
N GLY A 97 -24.27 -2.16 32.64
CA GLY A 97 -24.17 -3.62 32.66
C GLY A 97 -23.72 -4.09 34.03
N ASN A 98 -23.86 -5.39 34.31
CA ASN A 98 -23.22 -5.99 35.48
C ASN A 98 -21.72 -6.21 35.22
N ASP A 99 -20.94 -6.41 36.27
CA ASP A 99 -19.49 -6.58 36.19
C ASP A 99 -19.04 -7.68 35.19
N TYR A 100 -19.87 -8.71 34.96
CA TYR A 100 -19.57 -9.79 34.02
C TYR A 100 -19.68 -9.34 32.55
N GLU A 101 -20.66 -8.51 32.22
CA GLU A 101 -20.85 -7.97 30.88
C GLU A 101 -19.73 -7.00 30.53
N GLU A 102 -19.36 -6.13 31.47
CA GLU A 102 -18.24 -5.19 31.30
C GLU A 102 -16.90 -5.92 31.15
N ALA A 103 -16.64 -6.92 32.01
CA ALA A 103 -15.43 -7.74 31.92
C ALA A 103 -15.36 -8.52 30.59
N GLY A 104 -16.48 -9.13 30.16
CA GLY A 104 -16.55 -9.85 28.89
C GLY A 104 -16.28 -8.95 27.69
N TYR A 105 -16.88 -7.76 27.68
CA TYR A 105 -16.66 -6.75 26.64
C TYR A 105 -15.18 -6.30 26.60
N ALA A 106 -14.58 -5.99 27.75
CA ALA A 106 -13.19 -5.55 27.83
C ALA A 106 -12.19 -6.63 27.35
N ILE A 107 -12.42 -7.89 27.72
CA ILE A 107 -11.61 -9.03 27.25
C ILE A 107 -11.76 -9.18 25.73
N GLY A 108 -13.00 -9.17 25.22
CA GLY A 108 -13.26 -9.28 23.78
C GLY A 108 -12.62 -8.16 22.97
N ALA A 109 -12.73 -6.92 23.43
CA ALA A 109 -12.10 -5.74 22.82
C ALA A 109 -10.57 -5.87 22.80
N THR A 110 -9.97 -6.30 23.91
CA THR A 110 -8.52 -6.48 24.04
C THR A 110 -8.01 -7.55 23.08
N ILE A 111 -8.68 -8.70 23.01
CA ILE A 111 -8.34 -9.78 22.07
C ILE A 111 -8.48 -9.29 20.63
N GLY A 112 -9.59 -8.62 20.29
CA GLY A 112 -9.83 -8.10 18.94
C GLY A 112 -8.76 -7.11 18.48
N ILE A 113 -8.41 -6.13 19.32
CA ILE A 113 -7.33 -5.17 19.04
C ILE A 113 -5.98 -5.90 18.94
N GLY A 114 -5.70 -6.84 19.86
CA GLY A 114 -4.49 -7.65 19.84
C GLY A 114 -4.33 -8.43 18.54
N MET A 115 -5.40 -9.01 18.02
CA MET A 115 -5.40 -9.71 16.73
C MET A 115 -5.10 -8.77 15.56
N ILE A 116 -5.71 -7.58 15.52
CA ILE A 116 -5.44 -6.57 14.48
C ILE A 116 -3.95 -6.19 14.50
N LEU A 117 -3.40 -5.91 15.68
CA LEU A 117 -1.97 -5.57 15.83
C LEU A 117 -1.06 -6.75 15.46
N GLY A 118 -1.42 -7.97 15.83
CA GLY A 118 -0.67 -9.17 15.45
C GLY A 118 -0.65 -9.40 13.93
N ILE A 119 -1.80 -9.26 13.27
CA ILE A 119 -1.93 -9.37 11.81
C ILE A 119 -1.12 -8.27 11.12
N TRP A 120 -1.21 -7.03 11.60
CA TRP A 120 -0.39 -5.93 11.11
C TRP A 120 1.10 -6.27 11.19
N PHE A 121 1.56 -6.67 12.38
CA PHE A 121 2.96 -6.94 12.65
C PHE A 121 3.50 -8.06 11.76
N ILE A 122 2.80 -9.19 11.68
CA ILE A 122 3.20 -10.33 10.85
C ILE A 122 3.28 -9.92 9.37
N GLY A 123 2.26 -9.20 8.87
CA GLY A 123 2.25 -8.76 7.47
C GLY A 123 3.37 -7.76 7.14
N ALA A 124 3.55 -6.73 7.96
CA ALA A 124 4.56 -5.69 7.74
C ALA A 124 5.99 -6.21 7.93
N VAL A 125 6.27 -6.84 9.07
CA VAL A 125 7.60 -7.36 9.40
C VAL A 125 7.94 -8.53 8.49
N GLY A 126 7.01 -9.46 8.26
CA GLY A 126 7.22 -10.59 7.36
C GLY A 126 7.58 -10.14 5.94
N ALA A 127 6.88 -9.13 5.41
CA ALA A 127 7.20 -8.58 4.11
C ALA A 127 8.58 -7.91 4.06
N LEU A 128 8.96 -7.14 5.09
CA LEU A 128 10.27 -6.48 5.13
C LEU A 128 11.41 -7.49 5.31
N VAL A 129 11.27 -8.46 6.22
CA VAL A 129 12.27 -9.51 6.44
C VAL A 129 12.46 -10.33 5.16
N LEU A 130 11.38 -10.82 4.55
CA LEU A 130 11.45 -11.51 3.26
C LEU A 130 12.04 -10.61 2.18
N GLY A 131 11.65 -9.34 2.17
CA GLY A 131 12.16 -8.33 1.24
C GLY A 131 13.67 -8.16 1.34
N MET A 132 14.23 -8.12 2.55
CA MET A 132 15.67 -8.00 2.75
C MET A 132 16.43 -9.20 2.17
N PHE A 133 15.92 -10.43 2.34
CA PHE A 133 16.51 -11.62 1.72
C PHE A 133 16.43 -11.61 0.18
N LEU A 134 15.39 -10.99 -0.38
CA LEU A 134 15.19 -10.89 -1.84
C LEU A 134 15.84 -9.64 -2.46
N LYS A 135 16.42 -8.75 -1.65
CA LYS A 135 17.00 -7.49 -2.11
C LYS A 135 18.25 -7.76 -2.95
N LYS A 136 18.23 -7.34 -4.20
CA LYS A 136 19.37 -7.42 -5.12
C LYS A 136 20.14 -6.10 -5.08
N SER A 137 21.19 -6.02 -4.27
CA SER A 137 22.00 -4.80 -4.05
C SER A 137 22.70 -4.28 -5.31
N SER A 138 22.97 -5.16 -6.29
CA SER A 138 23.57 -4.78 -7.57
C SER A 138 22.61 -4.14 -8.56
N ILE A 139 21.28 -4.22 -8.33
CA ILE A 139 20.29 -3.68 -9.26
C ILE A 139 19.93 -2.25 -8.86
N VAL A 140 20.34 -1.31 -9.72
CA VAL A 140 20.01 0.10 -9.64
C VAL A 140 19.44 0.54 -10.99
N GLU A 141 18.14 0.83 -11.03
CA GLU A 141 17.45 1.36 -12.19
C GLU A 141 17.44 2.89 -12.09
N ARG A 142 17.92 3.58 -13.15
CA ARG A 142 17.92 5.04 -13.24
C ARG A 142 16.97 5.47 -14.35
N GLY A 143 16.15 6.47 -14.06
CA GLY A 143 15.29 7.08 -15.06
C GLY A 143 16.08 7.91 -16.09
N PRO A 144 15.45 8.24 -17.23
CA PRO A 144 14.09 7.86 -17.63
C PRO A 144 13.99 6.43 -18.20
N THR A 145 12.97 5.66 -17.82
CA THR A 145 12.75 4.28 -18.33
C THR A 145 11.49 4.09 -19.18
N GLY A 146 10.71 5.15 -19.39
CA GLY A 146 9.48 5.12 -20.20
C GLY A 146 9.72 5.41 -21.69
N PRO A 147 8.76 5.07 -22.58
CA PRO A 147 8.93 5.08 -24.04
C PRO A 147 9.23 6.45 -24.70
N ASP A 148 9.16 7.54 -23.95
CA ASP A 148 9.45 8.91 -24.42
C ASP A 148 10.94 9.29 -24.37
N ASN A 149 11.78 8.42 -23.81
CA ASN A 149 13.25 8.52 -23.86
C ASN A 149 13.83 8.53 -25.28
N ARG A 150 13.10 7.99 -26.28
CA ARG A 150 13.45 8.10 -27.70
C ARG A 150 13.52 9.54 -28.22
N GLN A 151 12.88 10.51 -27.57
CA GLN A 151 12.95 11.92 -27.99
C GLN A 151 14.20 12.64 -27.46
N LEU A 152 14.73 12.22 -26.30
CA LEU A 152 15.95 12.78 -25.72
C LEU A 152 17.19 12.30 -26.49
N ASP A 153 17.26 10.99 -26.81
CA ASP A 153 18.32 10.45 -27.68
C ASP A 153 18.29 11.10 -29.07
N ARG A 154 17.09 11.34 -29.63
CA ARG A 154 16.95 11.96 -30.96
C ARG A 154 17.27 13.47 -30.96
N LYS A 155 17.18 14.15 -29.82
CA LYS A 155 17.65 15.55 -29.69
C LYS A 155 19.16 15.62 -29.51
N ALA A 156 19.76 14.70 -28.74
CA ALA A 156 21.20 14.62 -28.54
C ALA A 156 21.96 14.17 -29.80
N LEU A 157 21.33 13.40 -30.70
CA LEU A 157 21.89 13.02 -31.99
C LEU A 157 21.77 14.11 -33.07
N ASN A 158 20.97 15.15 -32.83
CA ASN A 158 20.70 16.24 -33.77
C ASN A 158 21.23 17.60 -33.26
N SER A 159 22.06 17.60 -32.21
CA SER A 159 22.76 18.76 -31.65
C SER A 159 24.26 18.57 -31.78
#